data_AF-A0AAD9VB10-F1
#
_entry.id   AF-A0AAD9VB10-F1
#
_cell.length_a   1.000
_cell.length_b   1.000
_cell.length_c   1.000
_cell.angle_alpha   90.00
_cell.angle_beta   90.00
_cell.angle_gamma   90.00
#
_symmetry.space_group_name_H-M   'P 1'
#
loop_
_entity.id
_entity.type
_entity.pdbx_description
1 polymer ?
#
loop_
_entity_poly.entity_id
_entity_poly.type
_entity_poly.pdbx_seq_one_letter_code
_entity_poly.pdbx_strand_id
1 'polypeptide(L)'
;MEWLSGNTDEARRVFDSTLLMGAEMFPEEQDRKKCLAPLFRCFAELEIGIKTIPKPGQCKNGGNKKALHILALFVEGAKFQPVSATSDGTELSAAKVLRCRRLYQKIHKEVLERGASQVNSELLTECGIGSGSLAVHLEICSVLFEYLSMGITSVLAMCHELLEMSKMSDLGAMDKELIFTGYIRIFKFHCDNNLMLPLKYTRSIILPVLEMFPDNPEFLSFYIQRECKSVLACEVRRTLDRVVQKASTPVPWIFSLYYEQIRSQSMVSVLECNIPLTSDSQEIASAAITSLPNTGQLHRQYSLFERAVGSSSGRHCLALWRMFMEFESKHGTDKIKSVFYQALQSCPWAKCLYTEAVQYFPEDMQDIVDMMMEKEIRLHAPLEEIELLLQE
;
A
#
# COMPACT_ATOMS: atom_id res chain seq x y z
N MET A 1 -3.20 -7.90 16.32
CA MET A 1 -3.61 -6.64 16.98
C MET A 1 -2.45 -6.01 17.73
N GLU A 2 -1.86 -6.68 18.73
CA GLU A 2 -0.71 -6.16 19.49
C GLU A 2 0.43 -5.63 18.62
N TRP A 3 0.79 -6.35 17.57
CA TRP A 3 1.82 -5.91 16.61
C TRP A 3 1.46 -4.57 15.94
N LEU A 4 0.20 -4.38 15.54
CA LEU A 4 -0.27 -3.13 14.92
C LEU A 4 -0.33 -1.97 15.92
N SER A 5 -0.58 -2.27 17.18
CA SER A 5 -0.54 -1.30 18.29
C SER A 5 0.89 -0.88 18.66
N GLY A 6 1.91 -1.59 18.19
CA GLY A 6 3.32 -1.33 18.51
C GLY A 6 3.85 -2.12 19.72
N ASN A 7 3.02 -2.98 20.32
CA ASN A 7 3.39 -3.83 21.45
C ASN A 7 4.12 -5.10 20.97
N THR A 8 5.36 -4.93 20.49
CA THR A 8 6.11 -6.04 19.86
C THR A 8 6.40 -7.18 20.83
N ASP A 9 6.58 -6.90 22.12
CA ASP A 9 6.92 -7.92 23.11
C ASP A 9 5.72 -8.77 23.53
N GLU A 10 4.52 -8.21 23.53
CA GLU A 10 3.28 -8.98 23.72
C GLU A 10 2.98 -9.80 22.46
N ALA A 11 3.13 -9.20 21.27
CA ALA A 11 2.95 -9.91 20.02
C ALA A 11 3.89 -11.13 19.91
N ARG A 12 5.17 -11.00 20.32
CA ARG A 12 6.12 -12.11 20.43
C ARG A 12 5.62 -13.22 21.34
N ARG A 13 5.17 -12.88 22.55
CA ARG A 13 4.64 -13.86 23.52
C ARG A 13 3.44 -14.62 22.96
N VAL A 14 2.56 -13.94 22.24
CA VAL A 14 1.42 -14.55 21.55
C VAL A 14 1.91 -15.51 20.46
N PHE A 15 2.87 -15.12 19.62
CA PHE A 15 3.43 -16.00 18.59
C PHE A 15 4.13 -17.23 19.19
N ASP A 16 4.96 -17.05 20.21
CA ASP A 16 5.66 -18.15 20.89
C ASP A 16 4.66 -19.14 21.50
N SER A 17 3.64 -18.65 22.22
CA SER A 17 2.62 -19.50 22.83
C SER A 17 1.78 -20.24 21.79
N THR A 18 1.42 -19.57 20.68
CA THR A 18 0.60 -20.17 19.62
C THR A 18 1.39 -21.22 18.84
N LEU A 19 2.67 -20.98 18.55
CA LEU A 19 3.52 -21.94 17.85
C LEU A 19 3.87 -23.15 18.72
N LEU A 20 4.05 -22.96 20.03
CA LEU A 20 4.19 -24.07 20.98
C LEU A 20 2.94 -24.96 20.98
N MET A 21 1.76 -24.36 21.15
CA MET A 21 0.49 -25.09 21.10
C MET A 21 0.29 -25.80 19.74
N GLY A 22 0.55 -25.10 18.64
CA GLY A 22 0.47 -25.67 17.30
C GLY A 22 1.44 -26.83 17.07
N ALA A 23 2.64 -26.78 17.64
CA ALA A 23 3.61 -27.88 17.54
C ALA A 23 3.16 -29.16 18.29
N GLU A 24 2.31 -29.02 19.32
CA GLU A 24 1.69 -30.14 20.02
C GLU A 24 0.44 -30.66 19.30
N MET A 25 -0.39 -29.74 18.78
CA MET A 25 -1.63 -30.09 18.05
C MET A 25 -1.37 -30.84 16.74
N PHE A 26 -0.25 -30.55 16.07
CA PHE A 26 0.11 -31.17 14.79
C PHE A 26 1.36 -32.05 14.95
N PRO A 27 1.22 -33.36 15.24
CA PRO A 27 2.35 -34.26 15.45
C PRO A 27 3.09 -34.63 14.16
N GLU A 28 2.42 -34.57 13.01
CA GLU A 28 3.01 -34.84 11.70
C GLU A 28 3.73 -33.60 11.13
N GLU A 29 4.90 -33.81 10.51
CA GLU A 29 5.70 -32.72 9.93
C GLU A 29 4.96 -31.99 8.79
N GLN A 30 4.26 -32.75 7.95
CA GLN A 30 3.58 -32.21 6.78
C GLN A 30 2.41 -31.30 7.20
N ASP A 31 1.64 -31.70 8.20
CA ASP A 31 0.51 -30.92 8.71
C ASP A 31 0.97 -29.67 9.46
N ARG A 32 2.07 -29.75 10.23
CA ARG A 32 2.71 -28.56 10.80
C ARG A 32 3.10 -27.56 9.73
N LYS A 33 3.76 -28.02 8.67
CA LYS A 33 4.21 -27.14 7.58
C LYS A 33 3.04 -26.47 6.86
N LYS A 34 1.91 -27.17 6.68
CA LYS A 34 0.72 -26.61 6.04
C LYS A 34 0.00 -25.59 6.94
N CYS A 35 -0.30 -25.99 8.19
CA CYS A 35 -1.17 -25.20 9.07
C CYS A 35 -0.43 -24.01 9.71
N LEU A 36 0.86 -24.16 10.01
CA LEU A 36 1.63 -23.14 10.73
C LEU A 36 2.38 -22.18 9.79
N ALA A 37 2.44 -22.42 8.48
CA ALA A 37 3.13 -21.55 7.53
C ALA A 37 2.73 -20.06 7.64
N PRO A 38 1.43 -19.69 7.75
CA PRO A 38 1.04 -18.30 7.94
C PRO A 38 1.59 -17.70 9.23
N LEU A 39 1.61 -18.47 10.32
CA LEU A 39 2.12 -18.04 11.62
C LEU A 39 3.64 -17.83 11.59
N PHE A 40 4.39 -18.78 11.02
CA PHE A 40 5.84 -18.66 10.85
C PHE A 40 6.21 -17.46 9.96
N ARG A 41 5.47 -17.25 8.87
CA ARG A 41 5.63 -16.06 8.02
C ARG A 41 5.41 -14.77 8.81
N CYS A 42 4.25 -14.61 9.45
CA CYS A 42 3.93 -13.38 10.17
C CYS A 42 4.89 -13.13 11.34
N PHE A 43 5.36 -14.18 12.02
CA PHE A 43 6.34 -14.05 13.09
C PHE A 43 7.71 -13.60 12.55
N ALA A 44 8.14 -14.15 11.42
CA ALA A 44 9.36 -13.68 10.76
C ALA A 44 9.24 -12.22 10.29
N GLU A 45 8.11 -11.83 9.68
CA GLU A 45 7.84 -10.44 9.28
C GLU A 45 7.87 -9.48 10.49
N LEU A 46 7.34 -9.91 11.64
CA LEU A 46 7.39 -9.17 12.90
C LEU A 46 8.82 -8.96 13.39
N GLU A 47 9.64 -10.01 13.41
CA GLU A 47 11.03 -9.92 13.89
C GLU A 47 11.91 -9.09 12.96
N ILE A 48 11.67 -9.12 11.65
CA ILE A 48 12.36 -8.24 10.69
C ILE A 48 11.87 -6.79 10.82
N GLY A 49 10.63 -6.60 11.26
CA GLY A 49 9.99 -5.29 11.33
C GLY A 49 9.38 -4.83 10.00
N ILE A 50 8.99 -5.77 9.13
CA ILE A 50 8.27 -5.48 7.89
C ILE A 50 6.82 -5.12 8.28
N LYS A 51 6.56 -3.83 8.51
CA LYS A 51 5.23 -3.34 8.90
C LYS A 51 4.33 -3.19 7.67
N THR A 52 3.07 -3.61 7.79
CA THR A 52 2.02 -3.34 6.79
C THR A 52 1.56 -1.88 6.80
N ILE A 53 1.84 -1.12 7.88
CA ILE A 53 1.50 0.30 8.02
C ILE A 53 2.76 1.07 8.46
N PRO A 54 3.22 2.08 7.70
CA PRO A 54 4.40 2.85 8.07
C PRO A 54 4.13 3.69 9.33
N LYS A 55 4.90 3.47 10.40
CA LYS A 55 5.09 4.46 11.47
C LYS A 55 6.59 4.77 11.58
N PRO A 56 6.99 6.04 11.58
CA PRO A 56 8.38 6.43 11.79
C PRO A 56 8.77 6.09 13.23
N GLY A 57 9.73 5.17 13.40
CA GLY A 57 10.24 4.83 14.73
C GLY A 57 10.69 3.38 14.87
N GLN A 58 12.01 3.24 15.05
CA GLN A 58 12.78 2.13 15.62
C GLN A 58 12.61 0.74 14.99
N CYS A 59 13.59 0.35 14.16
CA CYS A 59 13.96 -1.05 13.93
C CYS A 59 15.19 -1.35 14.81
N LYS A 60 15.06 -2.28 15.77
CA LYS A 60 16.20 -2.77 16.56
C LYS A 60 16.87 -3.91 15.76
N ASN A 61 18.15 -3.76 15.44
CA ASN A 61 18.95 -4.69 14.62
C ASN A 61 19.07 -6.14 15.17
N GLY A 62 18.58 -6.43 16.37
CA GLY A 62 18.59 -7.78 16.97
C GLY A 62 17.54 -8.75 16.41
N GLY A 63 16.54 -8.27 15.67
CA GLY A 63 15.43 -9.10 15.16
C GLY A 63 15.80 -10.01 13.99
N ASN A 64 16.76 -9.61 13.14
CA ASN A 64 17.13 -10.36 11.93
C ASN A 64 17.66 -11.77 12.22
N LYS A 65 18.46 -11.93 13.28
CA LYS A 65 18.99 -13.24 13.70
C LYS A 65 17.87 -14.18 14.16
N LYS A 66 16.91 -13.65 14.92
CA LYS A 66 15.73 -14.40 15.38
C LYS A 66 14.84 -14.81 14.21
N ALA A 67 14.56 -13.89 13.29
CA ALA A 67 13.79 -14.18 12.08
C ALA A 67 14.43 -15.30 11.26
N LEU A 68 15.75 -15.27 11.08
CA LEU A 68 16.48 -16.30 10.36
C LEU A 68 16.37 -17.67 11.06
N HIS A 69 16.43 -17.71 12.38
CA HIS A 69 16.22 -18.93 13.17
C HIS A 69 14.80 -19.49 13.03
N ILE A 70 13.78 -18.63 13.14
CA ILE A 70 12.36 -19.01 12.98
C ILE A 70 12.11 -19.62 11.60
N LEU A 71 12.65 -19.00 10.54
CA LEU A 71 12.53 -19.51 9.18
C LEU A 71 13.33 -20.81 8.96
N ALA A 72 14.48 -20.98 9.61
CA ALA A 72 15.24 -22.23 9.56
C ALA A 72 14.48 -23.38 10.25
N LEU A 73 13.85 -23.13 11.40
CA LEU A 73 13.02 -24.12 12.10
C LEU A 73 11.84 -24.57 11.24
N PHE A 74 11.15 -23.61 10.60
CA PHE A 74 10.01 -23.89 9.73
C PHE A 74 10.36 -24.86 8.59
N VAL A 75 11.42 -24.55 7.82
CA VAL A 75 11.76 -25.34 6.63
C VAL A 75 12.29 -26.73 6.98
N GLU A 76 13.00 -26.87 8.09
CA GLU A 76 13.45 -28.16 8.62
C GLU A 76 12.31 -29.01 9.18
N GLY A 77 11.12 -28.43 9.43
CA GLY A 77 9.98 -29.15 10.02
C GLY A 77 10.17 -29.51 11.50
N ALA A 78 11.16 -28.89 12.15
CA ALA A 78 11.48 -29.10 13.55
C ALA A 78 10.36 -28.58 14.46
N LYS A 79 10.23 -29.17 15.65
CA LYS A 79 9.31 -28.65 16.67
C LYS A 79 9.79 -27.27 17.12
N PHE A 80 8.85 -26.34 17.24
CA PHE A 80 9.15 -24.97 17.63
C PHE A 80 9.69 -24.92 19.07
N GLN A 81 10.74 -24.12 19.29
CA GLN A 81 11.28 -23.82 20.61
C GLN A 81 11.51 -22.30 20.72
N PRO A 82 10.99 -21.64 21.77
CA PRO A 82 11.14 -20.20 21.92
C PRO A 82 12.62 -19.80 22.06
N VAL A 83 13.01 -18.79 21.31
CA VAL A 83 14.38 -18.26 21.33
C VAL A 83 14.48 -17.23 22.45
N SER A 84 15.17 -17.57 23.55
CA SER A 84 15.36 -16.65 24.69
C SER A 84 16.13 -15.39 24.25
N ALA A 85 15.71 -14.24 24.78
CA ALA A 85 16.23 -12.93 24.39
C ALA A 85 17.68 -12.64 24.84
N THR A 86 18.33 -13.57 25.54
CA THR A 86 19.58 -13.34 26.29
C THR A 86 20.75 -14.22 25.86
N SER A 87 20.68 -14.92 24.73
CA SER A 87 21.85 -15.67 24.24
C SER A 87 22.43 -15.08 22.95
N ASP A 88 23.68 -14.61 23.07
CA ASP A 88 24.61 -14.36 21.95
C ASP A 88 24.85 -15.62 21.07
N GLY A 89 24.21 -16.75 21.38
CA GLY A 89 24.30 -18.05 20.70
C GLY A 89 23.24 -18.31 19.63
N THR A 90 22.55 -17.28 19.13
CA THR A 90 21.52 -17.41 18.07
C THR A 90 22.08 -17.41 16.64
N GLU A 91 23.40 -17.57 16.47
CA GLU A 91 23.99 -17.66 15.15
C GLU A 91 23.86 -19.08 14.57
N LEU A 92 23.09 -19.19 13.48
CA LEU A 92 22.98 -20.42 12.70
C LEU A 92 24.33 -20.74 12.04
N SER A 93 24.75 -22.00 12.13
CA SER A 93 25.96 -22.45 11.43
C SER A 93 25.81 -22.30 9.91
N ALA A 94 26.91 -21.97 9.21
CA ALA A 94 26.89 -21.80 7.75
C ALA A 94 26.37 -23.06 7.02
N ALA A 95 26.68 -24.25 7.54
CA ALA A 95 26.16 -25.52 7.01
C ALA A 95 24.64 -25.62 7.12
N LYS A 96 24.06 -25.17 8.24
CA LYS A 96 22.60 -25.14 8.46
C LYS A 96 21.93 -24.13 7.55
N VAL A 97 22.50 -22.93 7.39
CA VAL A 97 22.01 -21.91 6.45
C VAL A 97 21.98 -22.46 5.02
N LEU A 98 23.05 -23.11 4.57
CA LEU A 98 23.13 -23.72 3.23
C LEU A 98 22.09 -24.83 3.03
N ARG A 99 21.86 -25.66 4.04
CA ARG A 99 20.82 -26.71 3.99
C ARG A 99 19.43 -26.10 3.86
N CYS A 100 19.10 -25.13 4.72
CA CYS A 100 17.82 -24.42 4.68
C CYS A 100 17.59 -23.74 3.34
N ARG A 101 18.62 -23.09 2.79
CA ARG A 101 18.56 -22.46 1.47
C ARG A 101 18.20 -23.44 0.36
N ARG A 102 18.82 -24.64 0.33
CA ARG A 102 18.49 -25.68 -0.66
C ARG A 102 17.02 -26.13 -0.56
N LEU A 103 16.49 -26.22 0.66
CA LEU A 103 15.08 -26.56 0.87
C LEU A 103 14.15 -25.45 0.38
N TYR A 104 14.45 -24.19 0.67
CA TYR A 104 13.68 -23.06 0.17
C TYR A 104 13.77 -22.89 -1.35
N GLN A 105 14.93 -23.14 -1.95
CA GLN A 105 15.06 -23.19 -3.42
C GLN A 105 14.18 -24.28 -4.04
N LYS A 106 14.05 -25.44 -3.37
CA LYS A 106 13.11 -26.47 -3.81
C LYS A 106 11.66 -26.00 -3.70
N ILE A 107 11.30 -25.34 -2.60
CA ILE A 107 9.96 -24.76 -2.39
C ILE A 107 9.65 -23.72 -3.48
N HIS A 108 10.57 -22.80 -3.75
CA HIS A 108 10.43 -21.79 -4.80
C HIS A 108 10.16 -22.44 -6.17
N LYS A 109 10.96 -23.45 -6.54
CA LYS A 109 10.73 -24.24 -7.77
C LYS A 109 9.39 -24.96 -7.77
N GLU A 110 9.00 -25.57 -6.66
CA GLU A 110 7.67 -26.17 -6.53
C GLU A 110 6.56 -25.15 -6.72
N VAL A 111 6.70 -23.90 -6.24
CA VAL A 111 5.72 -22.82 -6.45
C VAL A 111 5.69 -22.37 -7.92
N LEU A 112 6.86 -22.28 -8.58
CA LEU A 112 6.98 -21.98 -10.01
C LEU A 112 6.35 -23.07 -10.90
N GLU A 113 6.52 -24.35 -10.52
CA GLU A 113 6.08 -25.52 -11.28
C GLU A 113 4.64 -25.98 -10.95
N ARG A 114 4.12 -25.69 -9.74
CA ARG A 114 2.75 -26.07 -9.34
C ARG A 114 1.71 -25.17 -10.02
N GLY A 115 1.35 -25.57 -11.24
CA GLY A 115 0.10 -25.20 -11.90
C GLY A 115 -0.98 -26.29 -11.92
N ALA A 116 -0.69 -27.54 -11.52
CA ALA A 116 -1.55 -28.67 -11.93
C ALA A 116 -1.77 -29.85 -10.95
N SER A 117 -1.47 -29.76 -9.64
CA SER A 117 -1.81 -30.88 -8.73
C SER A 117 -2.09 -30.47 -7.29
N GLN A 118 -3.35 -30.09 -7.05
CA GLN A 118 -4.21 -30.58 -5.95
C GLN A 118 -5.45 -29.68 -5.91
N VAL A 119 -6.43 -30.02 -6.74
CA VAL A 119 -7.83 -29.83 -6.36
C VAL A 119 -8.09 -30.79 -5.21
N ASN A 120 -7.71 -30.39 -4.00
CA ASN A 120 -8.46 -30.76 -2.82
C ASN A 120 -9.22 -29.51 -2.41
N SER A 121 -10.37 -29.37 -3.05
CA SER A 121 -11.46 -28.43 -2.77
C SER A 121 -12.07 -28.60 -1.37
N GLU A 122 -11.36 -29.22 -0.42
CA GLU A 122 -11.80 -29.46 0.96
C GLU A 122 -10.81 -28.90 2.01
N LEU A 123 -9.66 -28.37 1.60
CA LEU A 123 -8.72 -27.61 2.45
C LEU A 123 -8.64 -26.12 2.06
N LEU A 124 -9.48 -25.71 1.10
CA LEU A 124 -9.65 -24.32 0.65
C LEU A 124 -10.70 -23.55 1.46
N THR A 125 -11.14 -24.11 2.58
CA THR A 125 -12.08 -23.47 3.49
C THR A 125 -11.39 -23.26 4.83
N GLU A 126 -11.21 -21.98 5.17
CA GLU A 126 -10.82 -21.44 6.48
C GLU A 126 -9.31 -21.28 6.79
N CYS A 127 -8.64 -20.44 6.01
CA CYS A 127 -7.88 -19.33 6.62
C CYS A 127 -8.57 -18.04 6.18
N GLY A 128 -9.06 -17.26 7.15
CA GLY A 128 -9.99 -16.15 6.95
C GLY A 128 -9.61 -15.23 5.79
N ILE A 129 -10.59 -14.99 4.91
CA ILE A 129 -10.72 -13.87 3.97
C ILE A 129 -9.40 -13.09 3.73
N GLY A 130 -8.65 -13.45 2.67
CA GLY A 130 -7.64 -12.56 2.09
C GLY A 130 -6.16 -12.91 2.24
N SER A 131 -5.77 -14.00 2.93
CA SER A 131 -4.33 -14.30 3.14
C SER A 131 -3.62 -15.07 2.01
N GLY A 132 -4.38 -15.66 1.08
CA GLY A 132 -3.86 -16.47 -0.04
C GLY A 132 -3.67 -17.95 0.30
N SER A 133 -3.29 -18.75 -0.69
CA SER A 133 -3.03 -20.18 -0.51
C SER A 133 -1.72 -20.45 0.23
N LEU A 134 -1.48 -21.72 0.58
CA LEU A 134 -0.21 -22.16 1.16
C LEU A 134 1.01 -21.76 0.31
N ALA A 135 0.88 -21.73 -1.02
CA ALA A 135 1.95 -21.34 -1.93
C ALA A 135 2.45 -19.91 -1.65
N VAL A 136 1.52 -18.99 -1.34
CA VAL A 136 1.85 -17.59 -0.98
C VAL A 136 2.71 -17.54 0.28
N HIS A 137 2.32 -18.28 1.31
CA HIS A 137 3.04 -18.29 2.59
C HIS A 137 4.43 -18.93 2.45
N LEU A 138 4.51 -20.05 1.73
CA LEU A 138 5.77 -20.75 1.46
C LEU A 138 6.74 -19.90 0.64
N GLU A 139 6.25 -19.25 -0.41
CA GLU A 139 7.06 -18.37 -1.25
C GLU A 139 7.60 -17.21 -0.43
N ILE A 140 6.76 -16.53 0.35
CA ILE A 140 7.20 -15.38 1.14
C ILE A 140 8.19 -15.80 2.24
N CYS A 141 8.01 -16.96 2.90
CA CYS A 141 9.04 -17.50 3.80
C CYS A 141 10.38 -17.73 3.09
N SER A 142 10.35 -18.25 1.86
CA SER A 142 11.54 -18.46 1.02
C SER A 142 12.25 -17.14 0.72
N VAL A 143 11.48 -16.12 0.33
CA VAL A 143 12.01 -14.80 -0.01
C VAL A 143 12.59 -14.10 1.22
N LEU A 144 11.91 -14.16 2.38
CA LEU A 144 12.42 -13.59 3.63
C LEU A 144 13.73 -14.26 4.06
N PHE A 145 13.83 -15.59 3.91
CA PHE A 145 15.05 -16.31 4.23
C PHE A 145 16.20 -15.92 3.27
N GLU A 146 15.92 -15.83 1.97
CA GLU A 146 16.93 -15.42 0.98
C GLU A 146 17.38 -13.97 1.21
N TYR A 147 16.46 -13.06 1.56
CA TYR A 147 16.77 -11.68 1.92
C TYR A 147 17.72 -11.61 3.13
N LEU A 148 17.44 -12.36 4.20
CA LEU A 148 18.24 -12.37 5.42
C LEU A 148 19.59 -13.06 5.25
N SER A 149 19.70 -14.04 4.36
CA SER A 149 20.92 -14.84 4.19
C SER A 149 21.85 -14.33 3.08
N MET A 150 21.30 -13.84 1.96
CA MET A 150 22.06 -13.46 0.76
C MET A 150 21.80 -12.02 0.31
N GLY A 151 20.85 -11.32 0.93
CA GLY A 151 20.54 -9.93 0.63
C GLY A 151 19.62 -9.73 -0.58
N ILE A 152 19.46 -8.45 -0.94
CA ILE A 152 18.48 -7.98 -1.92
C ILE A 152 18.68 -8.53 -3.34
N THR A 153 19.93 -8.75 -3.76
CA THR A 153 20.27 -9.20 -5.12
C THR A 153 19.68 -10.57 -5.44
N SER A 154 19.69 -11.48 -4.47
CA SER A 154 19.13 -12.81 -4.62
C SER A 154 17.60 -12.78 -4.68
N VAL A 155 16.97 -11.89 -3.90
CA VAL A 155 15.52 -11.65 -3.97
C VAL A 155 15.09 -11.08 -5.31
N LEU A 156 15.89 -10.17 -5.90
CA LEU A 156 15.63 -9.65 -7.24
C LEU A 156 15.66 -10.77 -8.29
N ALA A 157 16.61 -11.69 -8.21
CA ALA A 157 16.69 -12.84 -9.11
C ALA A 157 15.45 -13.74 -8.98
N MET A 158 15.06 -14.11 -7.75
CA MET A 158 13.82 -14.89 -7.51
C MET A 158 12.57 -14.19 -8.06
N CYS A 159 12.46 -12.87 -7.87
CA CYS A 159 11.32 -12.10 -8.38
C CYS A 159 11.28 -12.09 -9.92
N HIS A 160 12.44 -12.00 -10.57
CA HIS A 160 12.56 -12.07 -12.03
C HIS A 160 12.20 -13.46 -12.57
N GLU A 161 12.68 -14.54 -11.93
CA GLU A 161 12.29 -15.91 -12.27
C GLU A 161 10.77 -16.09 -12.16
N LEU A 162 10.15 -15.58 -11.10
CA LEU A 162 8.70 -15.62 -10.93
C LEU A 162 7.97 -14.80 -11.99
N LEU A 163 8.47 -13.62 -12.38
CA LEU A 163 7.88 -12.81 -13.44
C LEU A 163 7.91 -13.50 -14.80
N GLU A 164 9.02 -14.15 -15.14
CA GLU A 164 9.14 -14.91 -16.39
C GLU A 164 8.18 -16.10 -16.43
N MET A 165 8.10 -16.84 -15.32
CA MET A 165 7.21 -18.00 -15.19
C MET A 165 5.74 -17.64 -14.94
N SER A 166 5.44 -16.43 -14.45
CA SER A 166 4.06 -15.97 -14.20
C SER A 166 3.20 -15.93 -15.47
N LYS A 167 3.85 -15.77 -16.63
CA LYS A 167 3.24 -15.82 -17.96
C LYS A 167 2.80 -17.22 -18.38
N MET A 168 3.40 -18.25 -17.78
CA MET A 168 3.25 -19.66 -18.16
C MET A 168 2.60 -20.51 -17.06
N SER A 169 2.48 -20.00 -15.84
CA SER A 169 1.97 -20.73 -14.66
C SER A 169 0.48 -20.49 -14.41
N ASP A 170 -0.24 -21.54 -14.00
CA ASP A 170 -1.66 -21.52 -13.64
C ASP A 170 -1.94 -21.06 -12.19
N LEU A 171 -0.98 -20.43 -11.52
CA LEU A 171 -1.20 -19.88 -10.17
C LEU A 171 -2.35 -18.86 -10.21
N GLY A 172 -3.28 -18.97 -9.26
CA GLY A 172 -4.44 -18.08 -9.18
C GLY A 172 -4.04 -16.61 -9.16
N ALA A 173 -4.82 -15.74 -9.81
CA ALA A 173 -4.51 -14.31 -9.91
C ALA A 173 -4.30 -13.65 -8.53
N MET A 174 -5.11 -14.04 -7.54
CA MET A 174 -4.99 -13.58 -6.15
C MET A 174 -3.65 -13.99 -5.51
N ASP A 175 -3.24 -15.24 -5.68
CA ASP A 175 -1.98 -15.73 -5.10
C ASP A 175 -0.78 -15.04 -5.75
N LYS A 176 -0.81 -14.87 -7.08
CA LYS A 176 0.20 -14.07 -7.81
C LYS A 176 0.29 -12.65 -7.23
N GLU A 177 -0.84 -11.98 -7.08
CA GLU A 177 -0.90 -10.62 -6.54
C GLU A 177 -0.34 -10.54 -5.11
N LEU A 178 -0.69 -11.49 -4.24
CA LEU A 178 -0.22 -11.53 -2.85
C LEU A 178 1.28 -11.82 -2.75
N ILE A 179 1.82 -12.71 -3.60
CA ILE A 179 3.26 -12.98 -3.66
C ILE A 179 4.01 -11.73 -4.11
N PHE A 180 3.60 -11.09 -5.20
CA PHE A 180 4.25 -9.84 -5.65
C PHE A 180 4.11 -8.73 -4.60
N THR A 181 2.99 -8.66 -3.89
CA THR A 181 2.82 -7.76 -2.74
C THR A 181 3.87 -8.04 -1.66
N GLY A 182 4.17 -9.31 -1.37
CA GLY A 182 5.26 -9.72 -0.48
C GLY A 182 6.63 -9.23 -0.94
N TYR A 183 6.99 -9.43 -2.22
CA TYR A 183 8.24 -8.94 -2.79
C TYR A 183 8.37 -7.42 -2.69
N ILE A 184 7.33 -6.69 -3.10
CA ILE A 184 7.33 -5.22 -3.05
C ILE A 184 7.46 -4.69 -1.61
N ARG A 185 6.83 -5.35 -0.62
CA ARG A 185 7.01 -5.00 0.79
C ARG A 185 8.46 -5.14 1.25
N ILE A 186 9.16 -6.20 0.83
CA ILE A 186 10.59 -6.39 1.15
C ILE A 186 11.44 -5.32 0.47
N PHE A 187 11.16 -4.98 -0.78
CA PHE A 187 11.87 -3.91 -1.49
C PHE A 187 11.65 -2.54 -0.86
N LYS A 188 10.41 -2.24 -0.45
CA LYS A 188 10.05 -1.03 0.29
C LYS A 188 10.80 -0.98 1.62
N PHE A 189 10.77 -2.06 2.40
CA PHE A 189 11.53 -2.19 3.65
C PHE A 189 13.04 -1.96 3.45
N HIS A 190 13.62 -2.55 2.41
CA HIS A 190 15.04 -2.34 2.09
C HIS A 190 15.34 -0.86 1.81
N CYS A 191 14.50 -0.19 1.02
CA CYS A 191 14.65 1.23 0.70
C CYS A 191 14.44 2.15 1.92
N ASP A 192 13.46 1.85 2.76
CA ASP A 192 13.13 2.65 3.96
C ASP A 192 14.25 2.60 5.01
N ASN A 193 15.05 1.53 5.01
CA ASN A 193 16.29 1.43 5.80
C ASN A 193 17.50 2.11 5.13
N ASN A 194 17.27 3.04 4.20
CA ASN A 194 18.28 3.80 3.45
C ASN A 194 19.25 2.95 2.62
N LEU A 195 18.88 1.72 2.26
CA LEU A 195 19.69 0.88 1.39
C LEU A 195 19.37 1.17 -0.08
N MET A 196 20.40 1.12 -0.92
CA MET A 196 20.31 1.52 -2.33
C MET A 196 19.74 0.41 -3.20
N LEU A 197 18.56 0.65 -3.78
CA LEU A 197 18.00 -0.14 -4.87
C LEU A 197 17.97 0.71 -6.16
N PRO A 198 18.82 0.42 -7.16
CA PRO A 198 18.84 1.19 -8.40
C PRO A 198 17.50 1.18 -9.14
N LEU A 199 17.09 2.35 -9.67
CA LEU A 199 15.80 2.53 -10.34
C LEU A 199 15.59 1.57 -11.53
N LYS A 200 16.67 1.19 -12.22
CA LYS A 200 16.60 0.20 -13.31
C LYS A 200 15.99 -1.12 -12.85
N TYR A 201 16.40 -1.64 -11.69
CA TYR A 201 15.87 -2.88 -11.12
C TYR A 201 14.47 -2.69 -10.55
N THR A 202 14.20 -1.52 -9.97
CA THR A 202 12.82 -1.18 -9.55
C THR A 202 11.86 -1.24 -10.73
N ARG A 203 12.21 -0.58 -11.86
CA ARG A 203 11.38 -0.54 -13.08
C ARG A 203 11.20 -1.90 -13.73
N SER A 204 12.26 -2.72 -13.79
CA SER A 204 12.19 -4.05 -14.41
C SER A 204 11.24 -5.00 -13.68
N ILE A 205 10.92 -4.73 -12.42
CA ILE A 205 9.96 -5.50 -11.62
C ILE A 205 8.59 -4.82 -11.58
N ILE A 206 8.53 -3.55 -11.20
CA ILE A 206 7.25 -2.90 -10.89
C ILE A 206 6.40 -2.63 -12.13
N LEU A 207 7.00 -2.36 -13.29
CA LEU A 207 6.24 -2.07 -14.50
C LEU A 207 5.48 -3.30 -15.01
N PRO A 208 6.09 -4.50 -15.13
CA PRO A 208 5.35 -5.73 -15.43
C PRO A 208 4.25 -6.05 -14.41
N VAL A 209 4.54 -5.86 -13.11
CA VAL A 209 3.55 -6.14 -12.04
C VAL A 209 2.34 -5.22 -12.13
N LEU A 210 2.55 -3.92 -12.38
CA LEU A 210 1.46 -2.94 -12.57
C LEU A 210 0.66 -3.21 -13.86
N GLU A 211 1.27 -3.76 -14.90
CA GLU A 211 0.58 -4.17 -16.12
C GLU A 211 -0.40 -5.33 -15.85
N MET A 212 -0.06 -6.22 -14.90
CA MET A 212 -0.89 -7.35 -14.47
C MET A 212 -1.94 -6.98 -13.41
N PHE A 213 -1.57 -6.13 -12.44
CA PHE A 213 -2.39 -5.79 -11.29
C PHE A 213 -2.46 -4.25 -11.11
N PRO A 214 -3.24 -3.56 -11.97
CA PRO A 214 -3.28 -2.11 -12.00
C PRO A 214 -3.90 -1.48 -10.75
N ASP A 215 -4.82 -2.18 -10.09
CA ASP A 215 -5.63 -1.67 -8.97
C ASP A 215 -4.96 -1.81 -7.60
N ASN A 216 -3.80 -2.45 -7.51
CA ASN A 216 -3.14 -2.71 -6.22
C ASN A 216 -2.44 -1.43 -5.69
N PRO A 217 -2.83 -0.93 -4.50
CA PRO A 217 -2.30 0.32 -3.96
C PRO A 217 -0.83 0.22 -3.53
N GLU A 218 -0.36 -0.96 -3.10
CA GLU A 218 1.04 -1.13 -2.67
C GLU A 218 1.98 -0.95 -3.87
N PHE A 219 1.62 -1.51 -5.02
CA PHE A 219 2.41 -1.38 -6.25
C PHE A 219 2.48 0.08 -6.72
N LEU A 220 1.35 0.77 -6.72
CA LEU A 220 1.27 2.18 -7.08
C LEU A 220 2.07 3.06 -6.10
N SER A 221 1.92 2.82 -4.81
CA SER A 221 2.63 3.56 -3.77
C SER A 221 4.15 3.40 -3.90
N PHE A 222 4.62 2.16 -4.12
CA PHE A 222 6.03 1.87 -4.28
C PHE A 222 6.58 2.49 -5.56
N TYR A 223 5.88 2.36 -6.69
CA TYR A 223 6.28 3.00 -7.94
C TYR A 223 6.42 4.52 -7.79
N ILE A 224 5.41 5.19 -7.25
CA ILE A 224 5.40 6.63 -7.05
C ILE A 224 6.50 7.07 -6.07
N GLN A 225 6.66 6.39 -4.93
CA GLN A 225 7.69 6.72 -3.93
C GLN A 225 9.11 6.65 -4.53
N ARG A 226 9.35 5.72 -5.46
CA ARG A 226 10.65 5.55 -6.11
C ARG A 226 10.86 6.52 -7.27
N GLU A 227 9.83 6.81 -8.04
CA GLU A 227 9.94 7.62 -9.25
C GLU A 227 9.64 9.12 -9.06
N CYS A 228 9.00 9.53 -7.96
CA CYS A 228 8.60 10.93 -7.76
C CYS A 228 9.78 11.91 -7.75
N LYS A 229 10.97 11.43 -7.36
CA LYS A 229 12.22 12.22 -7.35
C LYS A 229 12.98 12.16 -8.68
N SER A 230 12.50 11.38 -9.66
CA SER A 230 13.18 11.22 -10.95
C SER A 230 12.86 12.38 -11.90
N VAL A 231 13.78 12.64 -12.84
CA VAL A 231 13.57 13.63 -13.93
C VAL A 231 12.54 13.11 -14.96
N LEU A 232 12.18 11.82 -14.92
CA LEU A 232 11.38 11.12 -15.93
C LEU A 232 9.87 11.26 -15.74
N ALA A 233 9.47 12.48 -15.40
CA ALA A 233 8.10 12.98 -15.30
C ALA A 233 7.10 12.42 -16.31
N CYS A 234 7.47 12.53 -17.59
CA CYS A 234 6.61 12.18 -18.70
C CYS A 234 6.41 10.66 -18.76
N GLU A 235 7.43 9.88 -18.43
CA GLU A 235 7.36 8.42 -18.41
C GLU A 235 6.47 7.91 -17.28
N VAL A 236 6.59 8.51 -16.08
CA VAL A 236 5.71 8.19 -14.94
C VAL A 236 4.26 8.47 -15.27
N ARG A 237 3.99 9.64 -15.86
CA ARG A 237 2.65 10.02 -16.32
C ARG A 237 2.09 9.05 -17.36
N ARG A 238 2.87 8.71 -18.39
CA ARG A 238 2.45 7.73 -19.42
C ARG A 238 2.14 6.37 -18.82
N THR A 239 2.91 5.95 -17.84
CA THR A 239 2.69 4.69 -17.13
C THR A 239 1.38 4.75 -16.34
N LEU A 240 1.18 5.79 -15.52
CA LEU A 240 -0.04 5.97 -14.74
C LEU A 240 -1.28 6.13 -15.63
N ASP A 241 -1.18 6.87 -16.74
CA ASP A 241 -2.26 7.00 -17.72
C ASP A 241 -2.65 5.62 -18.31
N ARG A 242 -1.68 4.73 -18.56
CA ARG A 242 -1.94 3.35 -19.02
C ARG A 242 -2.60 2.49 -17.94
N VAL A 243 -2.15 2.60 -16.68
CA VAL A 243 -2.74 1.88 -15.54
C VAL A 243 -4.20 2.32 -15.34
N VAL A 244 -4.44 3.62 -15.35
CA VAL A 244 -5.75 4.22 -15.17
C VAL A 244 -6.75 3.79 -16.25
N GLN A 245 -6.30 3.61 -17.50
CA GLN A 245 -7.14 3.09 -18.58
C GLN A 245 -7.62 1.64 -18.34
N LYS A 246 -6.89 0.86 -17.55
CA LYS A 246 -7.24 -0.52 -17.19
C LYS A 246 -7.87 -0.64 -15.79
N ALA A 247 -8.03 0.47 -15.08
CA ALA A 247 -8.45 0.48 -13.68
C ALA A 247 -9.90 0.01 -13.52
N SER A 248 -10.12 -1.00 -12.69
CA SER A 248 -11.46 -1.40 -12.27
C SER A 248 -11.95 -0.62 -11.04
N THR A 249 -11.02 -0.04 -10.28
CA THR A 249 -11.27 0.69 -9.04
C THR A 249 -10.88 2.16 -9.16
N PRO A 250 -11.33 3.05 -8.26
CA PRO A 250 -10.85 4.44 -8.22
C PRO A 250 -9.39 4.57 -7.74
N VAL A 251 -8.76 3.48 -7.28
CA VAL A 251 -7.42 3.51 -6.67
C VAL A 251 -6.37 4.09 -7.62
N PRO A 252 -6.24 3.65 -8.88
CA PRO A 252 -5.25 4.22 -9.79
C PRO A 252 -5.44 5.70 -10.07
N TRP A 253 -6.69 6.18 -10.13
CA TRP A 253 -6.99 7.60 -10.26
C TRP A 253 -6.48 8.40 -9.05
N ILE A 254 -6.77 7.93 -7.84
CA ILE A 254 -6.31 8.58 -6.60
C ILE A 254 -4.78 8.64 -6.57
N PHE A 255 -4.08 7.56 -6.91
CA PHE A 255 -2.61 7.55 -6.94
C PHE A 255 -2.05 8.44 -8.06
N SER A 256 -2.73 8.54 -9.21
CA SER A 256 -2.32 9.45 -10.28
C SER A 256 -2.45 10.93 -9.87
N LEU A 257 -3.51 11.28 -9.14
CA LEU A 257 -3.72 12.62 -8.56
C LEU A 257 -2.68 12.90 -7.46
N TYR A 258 -2.43 11.92 -6.59
CA TYR A 258 -1.41 11.99 -5.55
C TYR A 258 -0.01 12.25 -6.13
N TYR A 259 0.33 11.60 -7.25
CA TYR A 259 1.60 11.85 -7.95
C TYR A 259 1.71 13.30 -8.45
N GLU A 260 0.68 13.84 -9.10
CA GLU A 260 0.71 15.23 -9.56
C GLU A 260 0.78 16.21 -8.38
N GLN A 261 0.16 15.90 -7.25
CA GLN A 261 0.24 16.71 -6.03
C GLN A 261 1.67 16.76 -5.46
N ILE A 262 2.33 15.61 -5.31
CA ILE A 262 3.75 15.57 -4.87
C ILE A 262 4.63 16.40 -5.80
N ARG A 263 4.36 16.31 -7.10
CA ARG A 263 5.14 17.00 -8.12
C ARG A 263 4.95 18.51 -8.07
N SER A 264 3.71 18.97 -7.89
CA SER A 264 3.38 20.39 -7.71
C SER A 264 4.13 20.96 -6.50
N GLN A 265 4.06 20.29 -5.36
CA GLN A 265 4.79 20.67 -4.14
C GLN A 265 6.31 20.70 -4.34
N SER A 266 6.85 19.69 -5.03
CA SER A 266 8.28 19.62 -5.31
C SER A 266 8.75 20.79 -6.18
N MET A 267 7.97 21.19 -7.19
CA MET A 267 8.32 22.35 -8.04
C MET A 267 8.23 23.68 -7.30
N VAL A 268 7.24 23.86 -6.43
CA VAL A 268 7.15 25.04 -5.55
C VAL A 268 8.39 25.14 -4.67
N SER A 269 8.81 24.04 -4.02
CA SER A 269 10.00 24.05 -3.16
C SER A 269 11.30 24.37 -3.92
N VAL A 270 11.45 23.93 -5.17
CA VAL A 270 12.62 24.25 -6.00
C VAL A 270 12.62 25.73 -6.42
N LEU A 271 11.45 26.30 -6.70
CA LEU A 271 11.32 27.73 -7.01
C LEU A 271 11.65 28.59 -5.79
N GLU A 272 11.19 28.21 -4.60
CA GLU A 272 11.52 28.86 -3.33
C GLU A 272 13.03 28.88 -3.06
N CYS A 273 13.75 27.78 -3.35
CA CYS A 273 15.22 27.73 -3.19
C CYS A 273 16.01 28.57 -4.21
N ASN A 274 15.43 28.88 -5.37
CA ASN A 274 16.12 29.61 -6.45
C ASN A 274 15.93 31.14 -6.37
N ILE A 275 15.07 31.63 -5.47
CA ILE A 275 14.86 33.07 -5.28
C ILE A 275 15.75 33.54 -4.12
N PRO A 276 16.69 34.49 -4.34
CA PRO A 276 17.49 35.05 -3.27
C PRO A 276 16.59 35.76 -2.26
N LEU A 277 16.49 35.21 -1.05
CA LEU A 277 15.73 35.78 0.06
C LEU A 277 16.49 37.01 0.61
N THR A 278 16.16 38.20 0.10
CA THR A 278 16.34 39.45 0.85
C THR A 278 15.07 39.74 1.65
N SER A 279 15.20 40.29 2.86
CA SER A 279 14.13 40.40 3.87
C SER A 279 12.87 41.14 3.40
N ASP A 280 12.98 42.04 2.42
CA ASP A 280 11.84 42.79 1.86
C ASP A 280 11.15 42.08 0.69
N SER A 281 11.72 40.97 0.20
CA SER A 281 11.24 40.24 -0.98
C SER A 281 10.45 38.98 -0.62
N GLN A 282 10.27 38.67 0.66
CA GLN A 282 9.76 37.37 1.11
C GLN A 282 8.23 37.24 0.94
N GLU A 283 7.49 38.33 1.07
CA GLU A 283 6.04 38.38 0.76
C GLU A 283 5.78 38.43 -0.75
N ILE A 284 6.65 39.11 -1.50
CA ILE A 284 6.55 39.19 -2.96
C ILE A 284 6.99 37.86 -3.60
N ALA A 285 7.98 37.17 -3.04
CA ALA A 285 8.43 35.86 -3.51
C ALA A 285 7.38 34.77 -3.24
N SER A 286 6.73 34.73 -2.07
CA SER A 286 5.65 33.78 -1.81
C SER A 286 4.42 34.04 -2.69
N ALA A 287 4.07 35.31 -2.92
CA ALA A 287 3.02 35.72 -3.87
C ALA A 287 3.42 35.49 -5.35
N ALA A 288 4.70 35.62 -5.71
CA ALA A 288 5.21 35.37 -7.05
C ALA A 288 5.32 33.87 -7.37
N ILE A 289 5.76 33.04 -6.42
CA ILE A 289 5.84 31.57 -6.59
C ILE A 289 4.44 30.97 -6.69
N THR A 290 3.45 31.55 -6.01
CA THR A 290 2.03 31.20 -6.16
C THR A 290 1.40 31.75 -7.46
N SER A 291 2.02 32.73 -8.13
CA SER A 291 1.49 33.38 -9.35
C SER A 291 2.31 33.16 -10.63
N LEU A 292 3.50 32.54 -10.59
CA LEU A 292 4.14 31.97 -11.79
C LEU A 292 3.19 30.94 -12.40
N PRO A 293 3.20 30.72 -13.74
CA PRO A 293 2.17 29.94 -14.41
C PRO A 293 2.31 28.44 -14.11
N ASN A 294 1.85 28.06 -12.91
CA ASN A 294 1.41 26.71 -12.55
C ASN A 294 0.20 26.27 -13.39
N THR A 295 -0.32 27.15 -14.27
CA THR A 295 -1.42 26.88 -15.20
C THR A 295 -1.27 25.52 -15.88
N GLY A 296 -0.10 25.16 -16.40
CA GLY A 296 0.09 23.86 -17.05
C GLY A 296 -0.11 22.64 -16.13
N GLN A 297 0.31 22.71 -14.86
CA GLN A 297 0.09 21.62 -13.89
C GLN A 297 -1.32 21.64 -13.32
N LEU A 298 -1.85 22.81 -13.03
CA LEU A 298 -3.23 22.99 -12.58
C LEU A 298 -4.20 22.48 -13.63
N HIS A 299 -4.06 22.88 -14.90
CA HIS A 299 -4.86 22.34 -16.01
C HIS A 299 -4.72 20.83 -16.15
N ARG A 300 -3.54 20.27 -15.86
CA ARG A 300 -3.37 18.81 -15.84
C ARG A 300 -4.13 18.16 -14.69
N GLN A 301 -4.06 18.72 -13.49
CA GLN A 301 -4.82 18.24 -12.34
C GLN A 301 -6.33 18.35 -12.59
N TYR A 302 -6.82 19.48 -13.13
CA TYR A 302 -8.20 19.65 -13.58
C TYR A 302 -8.61 18.56 -14.58
N SER A 303 -7.84 18.41 -15.66
CA SER A 303 -8.11 17.38 -16.67
C SER A 303 -8.11 15.97 -16.08
N LEU A 304 -7.24 15.71 -15.10
CA LEU A 304 -7.16 14.41 -14.43
C LEU A 304 -8.37 14.18 -13.50
N PHE A 305 -8.81 15.20 -12.76
CA PHE A 305 -10.03 15.16 -11.97
C PHE A 305 -11.27 14.93 -12.84
N GLU A 306 -11.44 15.73 -13.90
CA GLU A 306 -12.56 15.58 -14.86
C GLU A 306 -12.62 14.18 -15.46
N ARG A 307 -11.46 13.64 -15.88
CA ARG A 307 -11.36 12.26 -16.37
C ARG A 307 -11.68 11.24 -15.28
N ALA A 308 -11.20 11.44 -14.05
CA ALA A 308 -11.42 10.53 -12.93
C ALA A 308 -12.91 10.44 -12.58
N VAL A 309 -13.59 11.58 -12.40
CA VAL A 309 -15.00 11.62 -12.06
C VAL A 309 -15.91 11.22 -13.24
N GLY A 310 -15.47 11.41 -14.48
CA GLY A 310 -16.18 10.92 -15.67
C GLY A 310 -16.07 9.40 -15.87
N SER A 311 -15.02 8.77 -15.32
CA SER A 311 -14.78 7.33 -15.48
C SER A 311 -15.84 6.46 -14.79
N SER A 312 -16.00 5.22 -15.25
CA SER A 312 -16.90 4.25 -14.62
C SER A 312 -16.46 3.89 -13.20
N SER A 313 -15.16 3.81 -12.95
CA SER A 313 -14.59 3.45 -11.64
C SER A 313 -14.57 4.61 -10.64
N GLY A 314 -14.58 5.87 -11.12
CA GLY A 314 -14.46 7.06 -10.28
C GLY A 314 -15.74 7.84 -10.03
N ARG A 315 -16.76 7.79 -10.89
CA ARG A 315 -17.97 8.63 -10.77
C ARG A 315 -18.75 8.47 -9.47
N HIS A 316 -18.78 7.27 -8.90
CA HIS A 316 -19.47 7.00 -7.63
C HIS A 316 -18.51 7.02 -6.42
N CYS A 317 -17.26 7.41 -6.63
CA CYS A 317 -16.26 7.48 -5.57
C CYS A 317 -16.36 8.83 -4.85
N LEU A 318 -16.90 8.82 -3.63
CA LEU A 318 -17.02 10.02 -2.80
C LEU A 318 -15.67 10.69 -2.51
N ALA A 319 -14.61 9.91 -2.31
CA ALA A 319 -13.29 10.45 -2.03
C ALA A 319 -12.77 11.33 -3.19
N LEU A 320 -13.00 10.92 -4.45
CA LEU A 320 -12.59 11.70 -5.62
C LEU A 320 -13.34 13.03 -5.71
N TRP A 321 -14.65 13.03 -5.49
CA TRP A 321 -15.45 14.27 -5.47
C TRP A 321 -15.01 15.23 -4.37
N ARG A 322 -14.79 14.72 -3.14
CA ARG A 322 -14.29 15.53 -2.02
C ARG A 322 -12.91 16.13 -2.33
N MET A 323 -12.00 15.31 -2.86
CA MET A 323 -10.68 15.78 -3.30
C MET A 323 -10.78 16.86 -4.39
N PHE A 324 -11.75 16.74 -5.31
CA PHE A 324 -11.95 17.72 -6.38
C PHE A 324 -12.52 19.04 -5.85
N MET A 325 -13.53 19.00 -4.96
CA MET A 325 -14.07 20.21 -4.32
C MET A 325 -13.01 20.91 -3.46
N GLU A 326 -12.21 20.14 -2.70
CA GLU A 326 -11.10 20.70 -1.92
C GLU A 326 -10.03 21.32 -2.82
N PHE A 327 -9.77 20.71 -3.98
CA PHE A 327 -8.83 21.25 -4.97
C PHE A 327 -9.33 22.57 -5.58
N GLU A 328 -10.60 22.64 -6.00
CA GLU A 328 -11.24 23.87 -6.50
C GLU A 328 -11.19 24.96 -5.43
N SER A 329 -11.61 24.67 -4.20
CA SER A 329 -11.59 25.64 -3.09
C SER A 329 -10.23 26.33 -2.91
N LYS A 330 -9.12 25.62 -3.15
CA LYS A 330 -7.75 26.15 -3.04
C LYS A 330 -7.28 26.96 -4.26
N HIS A 331 -7.86 26.76 -5.44
CA HIS A 331 -7.34 27.30 -6.71
C HIS A 331 -8.36 28.14 -7.50
N GLY A 332 -9.62 28.20 -7.09
CA GLY A 332 -10.67 29.02 -7.71
C GLY A 332 -12.07 28.74 -7.15
N THR A 333 -12.82 29.80 -6.83
CA THR A 333 -14.18 29.66 -6.27
C THR A 333 -15.24 29.42 -7.34
N ASP A 334 -15.00 29.84 -8.58
CA ASP A 334 -16.08 29.99 -9.57
C ASP A 334 -16.70 28.66 -10.03
N LYS A 335 -15.94 27.57 -9.93
CA LYS A 335 -16.37 26.24 -10.40
C LYS A 335 -16.78 25.29 -9.30
N ILE A 336 -16.54 25.62 -8.02
CA ILE A 336 -16.82 24.69 -6.92
C ILE A 336 -18.30 24.29 -6.85
N LYS A 337 -19.22 25.24 -7.09
CA LYS A 337 -20.66 24.97 -7.18
C LYS A 337 -20.96 23.98 -8.32
N SER A 338 -20.33 24.18 -9.48
CA SER A 338 -20.53 23.26 -10.63
C SER A 338 -20.07 21.84 -10.31
N VAL A 339 -18.92 21.68 -9.64
CA VAL A 339 -18.39 20.38 -9.22
C VAL A 339 -19.27 19.74 -8.15
N PHE A 340 -19.76 20.53 -7.18
CA PHE A 340 -20.72 20.06 -6.18
C PHE A 340 -22.00 19.51 -6.82
N TYR A 341 -22.62 20.25 -7.74
CA TYR A 341 -23.83 19.78 -8.42
C TYR A 341 -23.58 18.53 -9.28
N GLN A 342 -22.41 18.42 -9.94
CA GLN A 342 -22.01 17.19 -10.64
C GLN A 342 -21.81 16.00 -9.68
N ALA A 343 -21.24 16.24 -8.51
CA ALA A 343 -21.08 15.23 -7.47
C ALA A 343 -22.45 14.75 -6.97
N LEU A 344 -23.42 15.66 -6.76
CA LEU A 344 -24.78 15.31 -6.36
C LEU A 344 -25.53 14.47 -7.41
N GLN A 345 -25.28 14.70 -8.71
CA GLN A 345 -25.87 13.86 -9.76
C GLN A 345 -25.39 12.40 -9.67
N SER A 346 -24.14 12.18 -9.24
CA SER A 346 -23.55 10.84 -9.16
C SER A 346 -23.70 10.18 -7.79
N CYS A 347 -23.77 10.99 -6.73
CA CYS A 347 -23.69 10.57 -5.32
C CYS A 347 -24.66 11.37 -4.41
N PRO A 348 -25.98 11.36 -4.67
CA PRO A 348 -26.94 12.18 -3.90
C PRO A 348 -27.10 11.75 -2.44
N TRP A 349 -26.78 10.49 -2.10
CA TRP A 349 -26.94 9.96 -0.73
C TRP A 349 -25.87 10.48 0.26
N ALA A 350 -24.82 11.13 -0.23
CA ALA A 350 -23.66 11.45 0.57
C ALA A 350 -23.84 12.78 1.34
N LYS A 351 -24.39 12.69 2.54
CA LYS A 351 -24.56 13.83 3.46
C LYS A 351 -23.28 14.67 3.64
N CYS A 352 -22.11 14.04 3.62
CA CYS A 352 -20.83 14.75 3.75
C CYS A 352 -20.60 15.81 2.66
N LEU A 353 -21.08 15.60 1.43
CA LEU A 353 -20.93 16.56 0.33
C LEU A 353 -21.73 17.84 0.62
N TYR A 354 -22.96 17.70 1.12
CA TYR A 354 -23.80 18.84 1.50
C TYR A 354 -23.19 19.63 2.65
N THR A 355 -22.69 18.94 3.69
CA THR A 355 -22.05 19.62 4.82
C THR A 355 -20.76 20.34 4.42
N GLU A 356 -20.00 19.81 3.47
CA GLU A 356 -18.81 20.49 2.94
C GLU A 356 -19.17 21.66 2.04
N ALA A 357 -20.22 21.54 1.22
CA ALA A 357 -20.73 22.63 0.40
C ALA A 357 -21.12 23.85 1.24
N VAL A 358 -21.82 23.64 2.37
CA VAL A 358 -22.15 24.72 3.32
C VAL A 358 -20.89 25.40 3.88
N GLN A 359 -19.80 24.64 4.08
CA GLN A 359 -18.53 25.23 4.53
C GLN A 359 -17.85 26.07 3.45
N TYR A 360 -17.97 25.68 2.18
CA TYR A 360 -17.34 26.38 1.06
C TYR A 360 -18.12 27.60 0.58
N PHE A 361 -19.46 27.54 0.58
CA PHE A 361 -20.32 28.63 0.15
C PHE A 361 -21.53 28.75 1.09
N PRO A 362 -21.33 29.39 2.27
CA PRO A 362 -22.37 29.49 3.30
C PRO A 362 -23.58 30.32 2.86
N GLU A 363 -23.44 31.17 1.85
CA GLU A 363 -24.53 31.98 1.29
C GLU A 363 -25.68 31.13 0.71
N ASP A 364 -25.38 29.93 0.20
CA ASP A 364 -26.40 29.01 -0.35
C ASP A 364 -26.86 27.98 0.71
N MET A 365 -26.61 28.21 2.00
CA MET A 365 -26.91 27.23 3.06
C MET A 365 -28.38 26.81 3.05
N GLN A 366 -29.30 27.77 2.88
CA GLN A 366 -30.74 27.48 2.82
C GLN A 366 -31.06 26.55 1.65
N ASP A 367 -30.58 26.88 0.44
CA ASP A 367 -30.79 26.06 -0.76
C ASP A 367 -30.24 24.64 -0.56
N ILE A 368 -29.08 24.50 0.08
CA ILE A 368 -28.46 23.20 0.37
C ILE A 368 -29.31 22.40 1.36
N VAL A 369 -29.81 23.04 2.42
CA VAL A 369 -30.69 22.40 3.40
C VAL A 369 -32.02 21.98 2.76
N ASP A 370 -32.59 22.82 1.91
CA ASP A 370 -33.81 22.51 1.16
C ASP A 370 -33.59 21.31 0.24
N MET A 371 -32.44 21.26 -0.47
CA MET A 371 -32.04 20.08 -1.25
C MET A 371 -31.88 18.83 -0.37
N MET A 372 -31.31 18.96 0.82
CA MET A 372 -31.19 17.83 1.76
C MET A 372 -32.57 17.33 2.20
N MET A 373 -33.51 18.25 2.47
CA MET A 373 -34.89 17.91 2.83
C MET A 373 -35.63 17.23 1.68
N GLU A 374 -35.51 17.75 0.45
CA GLU A 374 -36.10 17.16 -0.76
C GLU A 374 -35.58 15.75 -1.02
N LYS A 375 -34.30 15.49 -0.73
CA LYS A 375 -33.67 14.17 -0.86
C LYS A 375 -33.80 13.29 0.39
N GLU A 376 -34.61 13.69 1.37
CA GLU A 376 -34.84 12.97 2.63
C GLU A 376 -33.55 12.66 3.40
N ILE A 377 -32.53 13.51 3.26
CA ILE A 377 -31.27 13.39 4.01
C ILE A 377 -31.52 13.89 5.43
N ARG A 378 -31.30 13.00 6.40
CA ARG A 378 -31.55 13.29 7.81
C ARG A 378 -30.82 14.54 8.30
N LEU A 379 -31.59 15.54 8.72
CA LEU A 379 -31.15 16.71 9.49
C LEU A 379 -31.50 16.52 10.98
N HIS A 380 -30.75 17.18 11.87
CA HIS A 380 -31.02 17.09 13.31
C HIS A 380 -32.16 18.05 13.70
N ALA A 381 -32.08 19.27 13.20
CA ALA A 381 -33.12 20.28 13.26
C ALA A 381 -33.12 21.03 11.91
N PRO A 382 -34.28 21.46 11.41
CA PRO A 382 -34.39 22.37 10.28
C PRO A 382 -33.89 23.77 10.69
N LEU A 383 -33.56 24.62 9.70
CA LEU A 383 -32.94 25.92 9.96
C LEU A 383 -33.87 26.86 10.73
N GLU A 384 -35.18 26.78 10.48
CA GLU A 384 -36.19 27.61 11.14
C GLU A 384 -36.24 27.33 12.66
N GLU A 385 -36.11 26.07 13.06
CA GLU A 385 -36.05 25.71 14.49
C GLU A 385 -34.79 26.24 15.16
N ILE A 386 -33.65 26.25 14.46
CA ILE A 386 -32.39 26.79 14.97
C ILE A 386 -32.47 28.31 15.11
N GLU A 387 -33.06 29.01 14.15
CA GLU A 387 -33.25 30.46 14.22
C GLU A 387 -34.15 30.86 15.39
N LEU A 388 -35.23 30.11 15.65
CA LEU A 388 -36.08 30.32 16.82
C LEU A 388 -35.31 30.13 18.13
N LEU A 389 -34.46 29.10 18.23
CA LEU A 389 -33.63 28.84 19.41
C LEU A 389 -32.51 29.86 19.62
N LEU A 390 -32.06 30.56 18.57
CA LEU A 390 -31.05 31.62 18.66
C LEU A 390 -31.64 32.99 19.03
N GLN A 391 -32.96 33.17 18.88
CA GLN A 391 -33.68 34.39 19.24
C GLN A 391 -34.13 34.41 20.71
N GLU A 392 -34.09 33.27 21.39
CA GLU A 392 -34.22 33.11 22.85
C GLU A 392 -32.87 33.29 23.56
#